data_AF-A0AAU1G380-F1
#
_entry.id   AF-A0AAU1G380-F1
#
_cell.length_a   1.000
_cell.length_b   1.000
_cell.length_c   1.000
_cell.angle_alpha   90.00
_cell.angle_beta   90.00
_cell.angle_gamma   90.00
#
_symmetry.space_group_name_H-M   'P 1'
#
loop_
_entity.id
_entity.type
_entity.pdbx_description
1 polymer ?
#
loop_
_entity_poly.entity_id
_entity_poly.type
_entity_poly.pdbx_seq_one_letter_code
_entity_poly.pdbx_strand_id
1 'polypeptide(L)'
;MGEAVLSAAREDFANRIGGQVRSMSKAGRMATYEWQSIADEFLDYLGALSVETPGLDTPEAKAALKDATEAAAGAVSFAAYHPHCSFQVFLDYVNFGISYDPGDEDDAEESVTPGDWIDAFCLTILWDKATWHGEAFHFAREKFAEKAQGSPAGELVTGFMAQVLDDTGNDQDYPPSAQAKLAAIDAALDRIRSRAEETGESLLDRPDSVALRTLRALAAEDRAAFDSGLTALLLAHATVHGPTASPSSLLPLLPLGLAALAYRTLGWAPALHTDYLPHALVTGFETRGPRVAAFGRDRRPDAVAALAAGPLVVERPPCDRIVNAESEALFDQYTREAFTPAEGKPLTVWRLGSAMRYQELLFKWRAGNSADVTDAQLANLRLASQLGAALFRIALAEPGTEAEVTVDGRNLRYPAARDEEAGAGNWEHATAFALITGVREDLAPLVLTGPAVAGKDGSAFAAYREALHAYLKGVDPEPAAERARREVEKAKDWGFFPPPAVLLSQLVEGDEESFNLALADALEAHRDHHQVADRADSPDATIDLNVLALACHARRRGWDIRVESPYLPQRLLEAAGPV
;
A
#
# COMPACT_ATOMS: atom_id res chain seq x y z
N MET A 1 23.27 16.83 11.84
CA MET A 1 22.17 16.72 12.81
C MET A 1 22.61 15.87 13.99
N GLY A 2 22.10 16.11 15.21
CA GLY A 2 22.49 15.32 16.39
C GLY A 2 21.87 13.92 16.40
N GLU A 3 22.66 12.89 16.72
CA GLU A 3 22.24 11.48 16.79
C GLU A 3 21.02 11.26 17.70
N ALA A 4 20.94 11.97 18.83
CA ALA A 4 19.81 11.88 19.76
C ALA A 4 18.48 12.32 19.13
N VAL A 5 18.48 13.35 18.27
CA VAL A 5 17.27 13.83 17.58
C VAL A 5 16.82 12.82 16.53
N LEU A 6 17.79 12.28 15.76
CA LEU A 6 17.54 11.24 14.77
C LEU A 6 17.02 9.95 15.39
N SER A 7 17.57 9.55 16.54
CA SER A 7 17.12 8.38 17.28
C SER A 7 15.69 8.57 17.80
N ALA A 8 15.38 9.73 18.38
CA ALA A 8 14.05 10.03 18.92
C ALA A 8 12.95 10.00 17.85
N ALA A 9 13.25 10.44 16.63
CA ALA A 9 12.30 10.39 15.52
C ALA A 9 11.98 8.95 15.07
N ARG A 10 12.93 8.02 15.21
CA ARG A 10 12.81 6.62 14.75
C ARG A 10 12.31 5.66 15.82
N GLU A 11 12.68 5.92 17.08
CA GLU A 11 12.39 5.01 18.18
C GLU A 11 10.88 4.79 18.34
N ASP A 12 10.47 3.53 18.22
CA ASP A 12 9.09 3.06 18.39
C ASP A 12 8.05 3.86 17.56
N PHE A 13 8.46 4.34 16.38
CA PHE A 13 7.67 5.28 15.59
C PHE A 13 6.25 4.79 15.30
N ALA A 14 6.08 3.53 14.88
CA ALA A 14 4.78 2.96 14.52
C ALA A 14 3.77 2.99 15.71
N ASN A 15 4.21 2.62 16.91
CA ASN A 15 3.37 2.68 18.10
C ASN A 15 3.09 4.12 18.52
N ARG A 16 4.09 5.00 18.43
CA ARG A 16 3.99 6.42 18.78
C ARG A 16 2.97 7.14 17.90
N ILE A 17 3.12 7.05 16.58
CA ILE A 17 2.21 7.73 15.63
C ILE A 17 0.81 7.11 15.68
N GLY A 18 0.69 5.79 15.80
CA GLY A 18 -0.60 5.13 15.99
C GLY A 18 -1.30 5.54 17.29
N GLY A 19 -0.55 5.73 18.38
CA GLY A 19 -1.06 6.25 19.65
C GLY A 19 -1.53 7.71 19.54
N GLN A 20 -0.73 8.55 18.89
CA GLN A 20 -1.02 9.98 18.69
C GLN A 20 -2.31 10.19 17.89
N VAL A 21 -2.43 9.54 16.73
CA VAL A 21 -3.61 9.65 15.85
C VAL A 21 -4.89 9.24 16.59
N ARG A 22 -4.87 8.09 17.28
CA ARG A 22 -6.01 7.61 18.09
C ARG A 22 -6.32 8.49 19.29
N SER A 23 -5.33 9.21 19.82
CA SER A 23 -5.52 10.16 20.92
C SER A 23 -6.17 11.44 20.42
N MET A 24 -5.66 12.02 19.33
CA MET A 24 -6.21 13.21 18.67
C MET A 24 -7.68 12.98 18.28
N SER A 25 -7.99 11.84 17.66
CA SER A 25 -9.35 11.50 17.25
C SER A 25 -10.34 11.34 18.41
N LYS A 26 -9.86 11.07 19.63
CA LYS A 26 -10.68 11.00 20.85
C LYS A 26 -10.82 12.36 21.54
N ALA A 27 -9.83 13.24 21.39
CA ALA A 27 -9.81 14.55 22.01
C ALA A 27 -10.77 15.53 21.30
N GLY A 28 -11.04 15.31 20.02
CA GLY A 28 -11.97 16.12 19.24
C GLY A 28 -11.98 15.72 17.77
N ARG A 29 -12.60 16.57 16.96
CA ARG A 29 -12.50 16.46 15.50
C ARG A 29 -11.06 16.77 15.08
N MET A 30 -10.48 15.93 14.24
CA MET A 30 -9.20 16.24 13.61
C MET A 30 -9.44 17.25 12.49
N ALA A 31 -8.90 18.46 12.64
CA ALA A 31 -9.01 19.55 11.68
C ALA A 31 -7.67 19.77 10.97
N THR A 32 -7.48 20.95 10.38
CA THR A 32 -6.28 21.32 9.62
C THR A 32 -5.00 21.07 10.42
N TYR A 33 -4.97 21.52 11.68
CA TYR A 33 -3.79 21.43 12.56
C TYR A 33 -3.42 20.00 12.91
N GLU A 34 -4.37 19.15 13.31
CA GLU A 34 -4.06 17.76 13.67
C GLU A 34 -3.47 16.99 12.49
N TRP A 35 -4.02 17.19 11.28
CA TRP A 35 -3.51 16.55 10.07
C TRP A 35 -2.12 17.06 9.67
N GLN A 36 -1.87 18.37 9.78
CA GLN A 36 -0.52 18.93 9.58
C GLN A 36 0.48 18.35 10.57
N SER A 37 0.12 18.30 11.86
CA SER A 37 0.99 17.74 12.90
C SER A 37 1.32 16.26 12.64
N ILE A 38 0.40 15.49 12.07
CA ILE A 38 0.66 14.09 11.69
C ILE A 38 1.61 14.02 10.49
N ALA A 39 1.41 14.88 9.47
CA ALA A 39 2.31 14.95 8.33
C ALA A 39 3.75 15.28 8.76
N ASP A 40 3.91 16.24 9.68
CA ASP A 40 5.21 16.63 10.24
C ASP A 40 5.92 15.48 10.96
N GLU A 41 5.19 14.65 11.71
CA GLU A 41 5.74 13.47 12.38
C GLU A 41 6.26 12.43 11.38
N PHE A 42 5.54 12.19 10.27
CA PHE A 42 6.04 11.33 9.20
C PHE A 42 7.23 11.94 8.47
N LEU A 43 7.27 13.26 8.28
CA LEU A 43 8.40 13.96 7.66
C LEU A 43 9.65 13.91 8.54
N ASP A 44 9.52 14.04 9.86
CA ASP A 44 10.62 13.86 10.79
C ASP A 44 11.13 12.42 10.76
N TYR A 45 10.23 11.44 10.72
CA TYR A 45 10.63 10.04 10.58
C TYR A 45 11.37 9.78 9.27
N LEU A 46 10.83 10.24 8.13
CA LEU A 46 11.43 10.09 6.81
C LEU A 46 12.78 10.82 6.72
N GLY A 47 12.89 12.00 7.33
CA GLY A 47 14.13 12.76 7.44
C GLY A 47 15.17 11.98 8.23
N ALA A 48 14.79 11.32 9.32
CA ALA A 48 15.70 10.49 10.09
C ALA A 48 16.14 9.21 9.33
N LEU A 49 15.24 8.59 8.56
CA LEU A 49 15.57 7.46 7.67
C LEU A 49 16.59 7.84 6.60
N SER A 50 16.54 9.09 6.10
CA SER A 50 17.48 9.58 5.07
C SER A 50 18.94 9.58 5.52
N VAL A 51 19.20 9.61 6.83
CA VAL A 51 20.57 9.54 7.35
C VAL A 51 21.12 8.12 7.28
N GLU A 52 20.29 7.10 7.49
CA GLU A 52 20.70 5.70 7.42
C GLU A 52 20.72 5.19 5.98
N THR A 53 19.70 5.59 5.19
CA THR A 53 19.56 5.24 3.77
C THR A 53 19.34 6.53 2.95
N PRO A 54 20.42 7.21 2.50
CA PRO A 54 20.32 8.48 1.77
C PRO A 54 19.45 8.45 0.51
N GLY A 55 19.35 7.28 -0.14
CA GLY A 55 18.49 7.10 -1.32
C GLY A 55 17.00 7.01 -1.00
N LEU A 56 16.63 6.73 0.26
CA LEU A 56 15.27 6.42 0.72
C LEU A 56 14.56 5.31 -0.08
N ASP A 57 15.32 4.40 -0.69
CA ASP A 57 14.80 3.31 -1.51
C ASP A 57 14.44 2.10 -0.64
N THR A 58 13.51 2.30 0.29
CA THR A 58 13.00 1.25 1.19
C THR A 58 11.47 1.24 1.22
N PRO A 59 10.84 0.08 1.46
CA PRO A 59 9.38 0.00 1.63
C PRO A 59 8.86 0.90 2.76
N GLU A 60 9.63 1.01 3.84
CA GLU A 60 9.33 1.86 4.99
C GLU A 60 9.29 3.35 4.61
N ALA A 61 10.31 3.85 3.91
CA ALA A 61 10.36 5.24 3.46
C ALA A 61 9.21 5.55 2.47
N LYS A 62 8.87 4.59 1.60
CA LYS A 62 7.74 4.70 0.68
C LYS A 62 6.42 4.84 1.42
N ALA A 63 6.19 4.01 2.43
CA ALA A 63 4.97 4.06 3.23
C ALA A 63 4.87 5.34 4.07
N ALA A 64 5.98 5.80 4.66
CA ALA A 64 6.02 7.05 5.41
C ALA A 64 5.73 8.27 4.51
N LEU A 65 6.28 8.33 3.29
CA LEU A 65 5.96 9.40 2.33
C LEU A 65 4.48 9.38 1.95
N LYS A 66 3.92 8.19 1.69
CA LYS A 66 2.49 8.06 1.36
C LYS A 66 1.64 8.71 2.44
N ASP A 67 1.81 8.30 3.70
CA ASP A 67 0.96 8.77 4.78
C ASP A 67 1.26 10.22 5.19
N ALA A 68 2.50 10.71 5.03
CA ALA A 68 2.79 12.14 5.12
C ALA A 68 1.98 12.94 4.09
N THR A 69 1.89 12.43 2.86
CA THR A 69 1.13 13.04 1.77
C THR A 69 -0.37 13.02 2.04
N GLU A 70 -0.93 11.87 2.43
CA GLU A 70 -2.36 11.74 2.73
C GLU A 70 -2.77 12.59 3.94
N ALA A 71 -1.91 12.71 4.97
CA ALA A 71 -2.15 13.61 6.10
C ALA A 71 -2.12 15.08 5.67
N ALA A 72 -1.09 15.51 4.93
CA ALA A 72 -0.98 16.90 4.46
C ALA A 72 -2.11 17.28 3.49
N ALA A 73 -2.45 16.39 2.55
CA ALA A 73 -3.60 16.57 1.66
C ALA A 73 -4.93 16.51 2.41
N GLY A 74 -5.00 15.76 3.52
CA GLY A 74 -6.14 15.71 4.43
C GLY A 74 -6.39 17.05 5.14
N ALA A 75 -5.33 17.76 5.55
CA ALA A 75 -5.43 19.12 6.08
C ALA A 75 -5.99 20.09 5.02
N VAL A 76 -5.49 20.02 3.79
CA VAL A 76 -5.97 20.83 2.66
C VAL A 76 -7.43 20.49 2.31
N SER A 77 -7.78 19.21 2.29
CA SER A 77 -9.15 18.73 2.04
C SER A 77 -10.11 19.19 3.12
N PHE A 78 -9.68 19.18 4.38
CA PHE A 78 -10.48 19.71 5.48
C PHE A 78 -10.78 21.19 5.27
N ALA A 79 -9.77 22.00 4.97
CA ALA A 79 -9.97 23.41 4.68
C ALA A 79 -10.82 23.64 3.41
N ALA A 80 -10.68 22.81 2.38
CA ALA A 80 -11.41 22.95 1.12
C ALA A 80 -12.90 22.58 1.25
N TYR A 81 -13.19 21.46 1.90
CA TYR A 81 -14.49 20.80 1.80
C TYR A 81 -15.34 20.94 3.05
N HIS A 82 -14.75 21.06 4.24
CA HIS A 82 -15.53 21.18 5.47
C HIS A 82 -16.05 22.63 5.65
N PRO A 83 -17.31 22.84 6.09
CA PRO A 83 -18.34 21.85 6.46
C PRO A 83 -19.30 21.43 5.33
N HIS A 84 -18.98 21.71 4.08
CA HIS A 84 -19.94 21.64 2.97
C HIS A 84 -20.01 20.28 2.24
N CYS A 85 -18.92 19.51 2.20
CA CYS A 85 -18.82 18.28 1.42
C CYS A 85 -18.28 17.11 2.25
N SER A 86 -18.71 15.90 1.89
CA SER A 86 -18.14 14.67 2.45
C SER A 86 -16.75 14.40 1.88
N PHE A 87 -15.82 13.97 2.73
CA PHE A 87 -14.52 13.46 2.31
C PHE A 87 -13.95 12.48 3.35
N GLN A 88 -12.89 11.77 3.00
CA GLN A 88 -12.24 10.82 3.90
C GLN A 88 -10.73 11.00 3.83
N VAL A 89 -10.07 10.86 4.98
CA VAL A 89 -8.61 10.75 5.08
C VAL A 89 -8.28 9.38 5.64
N PHE A 90 -7.33 8.67 5.04
CA PHE A 90 -6.91 7.34 5.46
C PHE A 90 -5.38 7.23 5.45
N LEU A 91 -4.84 6.69 6.55
CA LEU A 91 -3.42 6.46 6.79
C LEU A 91 -3.17 4.95 6.83
N ASP A 92 -2.50 4.41 5.80
CA ASP A 92 -2.24 2.99 5.64
C ASP A 92 -1.21 2.47 6.64
N TYR A 93 -0.26 3.31 7.03
CA TYR A 93 0.86 2.97 7.89
C TYR A 93 0.37 2.52 9.27
N VAL A 94 -0.69 3.17 9.77
CA VAL A 94 -1.32 2.87 11.07
C VAL A 94 -2.72 2.26 10.95
N ASN A 95 -3.18 1.99 9.73
CA ASN A 95 -4.52 1.49 9.41
C ASN A 95 -5.62 2.33 10.11
N PHE A 96 -5.61 3.64 9.87
CA PHE A 96 -6.50 4.59 10.52
C PHE A 96 -7.22 5.46 9.48
N GLY A 97 -8.52 5.67 9.65
CA GLY A 97 -9.27 6.57 8.79
C GLY A 97 -10.36 7.35 9.51
N ILE A 98 -10.63 8.56 9.00
CA ILE A 98 -11.75 9.39 9.42
C ILE A 98 -12.52 9.82 8.18
N SER A 99 -13.84 9.68 8.25
CA SER A 99 -14.78 10.27 7.30
C SER A 99 -15.40 11.52 7.90
N TYR A 100 -15.56 12.54 7.07
CA TYR A 100 -16.23 13.78 7.38
C TYR A 100 -17.53 13.86 6.59
N ASP A 101 -18.62 14.19 7.27
CA ASP A 101 -19.91 14.47 6.66
C ASP A 101 -20.17 15.98 6.65
N PRO A 102 -21.04 16.48 5.75
CA PRO A 102 -21.47 17.86 5.78
C PRO A 102 -22.09 18.21 7.13
N GLY A 103 -21.68 19.34 7.70
CA GLY A 103 -22.05 19.78 9.04
C GLY A 103 -22.67 21.18 9.06
N ASP A 104 -23.01 21.67 10.25
CA ASP A 104 -23.55 23.02 10.46
C ASP A 104 -22.46 24.09 10.24
N GLU A 105 -22.82 25.22 9.62
CA GLU A 105 -21.90 26.32 9.26
C GLU A 105 -21.35 27.13 10.46
N ASP A 106 -21.77 26.82 11.69
CA ASP A 106 -21.36 27.52 12.92
C ASP A 106 -19.95 27.14 13.42
N ASP A 107 -19.27 26.21 12.74
CA ASP A 107 -17.88 25.84 13.02
C ASP A 107 -16.91 26.91 12.47
N ALA A 108 -15.82 27.17 13.19
CA ALA A 108 -14.86 28.22 12.84
C ALA A 108 -14.32 28.05 11.41
N GLU A 109 -14.14 29.17 10.69
CA GLU A 109 -13.59 29.18 9.34
C GLU A 109 -12.12 28.71 9.37
N GLU A 110 -11.92 27.45 9.01
CA GLU A 110 -10.59 26.83 8.97
C GLU A 110 -9.85 27.26 7.71
N SER A 111 -8.56 27.59 7.87
CA SER A 111 -7.76 28.20 6.82
C SER A 111 -6.42 27.49 6.67
N VAL A 112 -5.94 27.39 5.44
CA VAL A 112 -4.60 26.91 5.09
C VAL A 112 -3.77 28.11 4.66
N THR A 113 -2.52 28.21 5.12
CA THR A 113 -1.62 29.27 4.65
C THR A 113 -1.02 28.92 3.30
N PRO A 114 -0.50 29.90 2.52
CA PRO A 114 0.23 29.58 1.30
C PRO A 114 1.40 28.61 1.51
N GLY A 115 2.08 28.68 2.65
CA GLY A 115 3.20 27.77 2.99
C GLY A 115 2.73 26.34 3.17
N ASP A 116 1.72 26.14 4.02
CA ASP A 116 1.13 24.82 4.25
C ASP A 116 0.59 24.20 2.96
N TRP A 117 -0.01 25.03 2.10
CA TRP A 117 -0.47 24.62 0.76
C TRP A 117 0.71 24.15 -0.09
N ILE A 118 1.82 24.90 -0.14
CA ILE A 118 3.00 24.57 -0.94
C ILE A 118 3.64 23.26 -0.47
N ASP A 119 3.80 23.08 0.85
CA ASP A 119 4.42 21.88 1.41
C ASP A 119 3.55 20.64 1.13
N ALA A 120 2.24 20.73 1.36
CA ALA A 120 1.30 19.67 1.02
C ALA A 120 1.29 19.38 -0.48
N PHE A 121 1.33 20.42 -1.33
CA PHE A 121 1.34 20.24 -2.78
C PHE A 121 2.62 19.57 -3.26
N CYS A 122 3.78 19.94 -2.71
CA CYS A 122 5.06 19.28 -3.01
C CYS A 122 5.02 17.80 -2.64
N LEU A 123 4.43 17.43 -1.49
CA LEU A 123 4.20 16.03 -1.14
C LEU A 123 3.33 15.30 -2.16
N THR A 124 2.24 15.90 -2.64
CA THR A 124 1.42 15.29 -3.69
C THR A 124 2.14 15.15 -5.03
N ILE A 125 3.09 16.04 -5.36
CA ILE A 125 3.98 15.87 -6.52
C ILE A 125 4.90 14.68 -6.29
N LEU A 126 5.54 14.58 -5.12
CA LEU A 126 6.44 13.48 -4.79
C LEU A 126 5.72 12.12 -4.81
N TRP A 127 4.45 12.07 -4.42
CA TRP A 127 3.64 10.85 -4.44
C TRP A 127 2.86 10.61 -5.74
N ASP A 128 2.99 11.50 -6.74
CA ASP A 128 2.23 11.41 -8.01
C ASP A 128 0.70 11.42 -7.83
N LYS A 129 0.21 12.21 -6.88
CA LYS A 129 -1.22 12.38 -6.56
C LYS A 129 -1.70 13.82 -6.66
N ALA A 130 -0.90 14.72 -7.24
CA ALA A 130 -1.28 16.13 -7.40
C ALA A 130 -2.63 16.30 -8.11
N THR A 131 -2.86 15.56 -9.21
CA THR A 131 -4.15 15.59 -9.92
C THR A 131 -5.28 14.97 -9.10
N TRP A 132 -5.01 13.92 -8.33
CA TRP A 132 -6.02 13.24 -7.50
C TRP A 132 -6.59 14.17 -6.42
N HIS A 133 -5.73 14.96 -5.77
CA HIS A 133 -6.16 15.96 -4.79
C HIS A 133 -6.42 17.36 -5.37
N GLY A 134 -6.28 17.54 -6.69
CA GLY A 134 -6.21 18.87 -7.33
C GLY A 134 -7.42 19.76 -7.04
N GLU A 135 -8.62 19.18 -6.95
CA GLU A 135 -9.84 19.91 -6.59
C GLU A 135 -9.76 20.51 -5.17
N ALA A 136 -9.30 19.74 -4.19
CA ALA A 136 -9.12 20.23 -2.82
C ALA A 136 -8.13 21.41 -2.78
N PHE A 137 -7.01 21.28 -3.50
CA PHE A 137 -6.01 22.35 -3.59
C PHE A 137 -6.55 23.62 -4.27
N HIS A 138 -7.40 23.47 -5.30
CA HIS A 138 -8.07 24.59 -5.96
C HIS A 138 -8.98 25.36 -4.98
N PHE A 139 -9.89 24.66 -4.29
CA PHE A 139 -10.82 25.32 -3.35
C PHE A 139 -10.10 25.88 -2.11
N ALA A 140 -9.12 25.16 -1.56
CA ALA A 140 -8.36 25.66 -0.42
C ALA A 140 -7.61 26.97 -0.73
N ARG A 141 -7.14 27.14 -1.98
CA ARG A 141 -6.47 28.36 -2.43
C ARG A 141 -7.38 29.59 -2.39
N GLU A 142 -8.66 29.45 -2.68
CA GLU A 142 -9.61 30.58 -2.71
C GLU A 142 -9.65 31.34 -1.38
N LYS A 143 -9.40 30.64 -0.26
CA LYS A 143 -9.39 31.23 1.10
C LYS A 143 -8.28 32.26 1.32
N PHE A 144 -7.19 32.20 0.57
CA PHE A 144 -6.05 33.11 0.72
C PHE A 144 -5.65 33.85 -0.56
N ALA A 145 -6.18 33.48 -1.73
CA ALA A 145 -5.75 33.99 -3.03
C ALA A 145 -5.73 35.53 -3.10
N GLU A 146 -6.79 36.19 -2.66
CA GLU A 146 -6.89 37.66 -2.67
C GLU A 146 -5.82 38.32 -1.78
N LYS A 147 -5.64 37.82 -0.56
CA LYS A 147 -4.67 38.37 0.42
C LYS A 147 -3.22 38.07 0.04
N ALA A 148 -2.97 36.94 -0.62
CA ALA A 148 -1.65 36.48 -0.98
C ALA A 148 -1.18 37.01 -2.36
N GLN A 149 -2.02 37.74 -3.09
CA GLN A 149 -1.67 38.27 -4.40
C GLN A 149 -0.42 39.16 -4.36
N GLY A 150 0.48 38.96 -5.32
CA GLY A 150 1.79 39.62 -5.41
C GLY A 150 2.80 39.20 -4.34
N SER A 151 2.44 38.36 -3.38
CA SER A 151 3.40 37.79 -2.43
C SER A 151 4.17 36.63 -3.07
N PRO A 152 5.46 36.42 -2.74
CA PRO A 152 6.23 35.31 -3.29
C PRO A 152 5.55 33.93 -3.16
N ALA A 153 5.05 33.59 -1.97
CA ALA A 153 4.36 32.32 -1.74
C ALA A 153 3.03 32.22 -2.53
N GLY A 154 2.17 33.24 -2.50
CA GLY A 154 0.89 33.21 -3.23
C GLY A 154 1.06 33.14 -4.75
N GLU A 155 2.10 33.76 -5.28
CA GLU A 155 2.42 33.71 -6.71
C GLU A 155 3.08 32.38 -7.10
N LEU A 156 3.85 31.75 -6.20
CA LEU A 156 4.33 30.38 -6.38
C LEU A 156 3.16 29.38 -6.45
N VAL A 157 2.16 29.49 -5.56
CA VAL A 157 0.91 28.71 -5.62
C VAL A 157 0.25 28.87 -7.00
N THR A 158 0.14 30.11 -7.49
CA THR A 158 -0.43 30.39 -8.82
C THR A 158 0.36 29.71 -9.95
N GLY A 159 1.69 29.71 -9.87
CA GLY A 159 2.54 29.00 -10.82
C GLY A 159 2.33 27.49 -10.81
N PHE A 160 2.20 26.88 -9.62
CA PHE A 160 1.93 25.45 -9.48
C PHE A 160 0.55 25.05 -10.02
N MET A 161 -0.50 25.84 -9.72
CA MET A 161 -1.85 25.63 -10.28
C MET A 161 -1.81 25.58 -11.81
N ALA A 162 -1.13 26.55 -12.43
CA ALA A 162 -1.03 26.64 -13.88
C ALA A 162 -0.22 25.48 -14.49
N GLN A 163 0.93 25.16 -13.89
CA GLN A 163 1.85 24.17 -14.47
C GLN A 163 1.37 22.73 -14.28
N VAL A 164 0.83 22.41 -13.10
CA VAL A 164 0.57 21.03 -12.66
C VAL A 164 -0.92 20.67 -12.72
N LEU A 165 -1.82 21.60 -12.38
CA LEU A 165 -3.26 21.35 -12.33
C LEU A 165 -4.04 21.93 -13.52
N ASP A 166 -3.34 22.47 -14.53
CA ASP A 166 -3.95 23.06 -15.71
C ASP A 166 -4.87 24.26 -15.42
N ASP A 167 -4.74 24.87 -14.23
CA ASP A 167 -5.56 26.01 -13.79
C ASP A 167 -4.76 27.32 -13.95
N THR A 168 -5.01 28.01 -15.07
CA THR A 168 -4.43 29.33 -15.37
C THR A 168 -5.30 30.50 -14.89
N GLY A 169 -6.46 30.22 -14.27
CA GLY A 169 -7.51 31.21 -14.01
C GLY A 169 -8.25 31.72 -15.26
N ASN A 170 -8.05 31.06 -16.41
CA ASN A 170 -8.76 31.34 -17.66
C ASN A 170 -9.29 30.04 -18.28
N ASP A 171 -10.61 29.88 -18.29
CA ASP A 171 -11.28 28.66 -18.76
C ASP A 171 -11.54 28.63 -20.28
N GLN A 172 -11.06 29.63 -21.03
CA GLN A 172 -11.34 29.71 -22.47
C GLN A 172 -10.74 28.56 -23.28
N ASP A 173 -9.57 28.04 -22.87
CA ASP A 173 -8.88 26.93 -23.52
C ASP A 173 -8.48 25.88 -22.47
N TYR A 174 -9.21 24.76 -22.39
CA TYR A 174 -8.93 23.65 -21.47
C TYR A 174 -8.69 22.32 -22.22
N PRO A 175 -7.56 21.62 -21.98
CA PRO A 175 -6.43 22.05 -21.14
C PRO A 175 -5.64 23.22 -21.78
N PRO A 176 -4.99 24.08 -20.96
CA PRO A 176 -4.27 25.25 -21.44
C PRO A 176 -3.01 24.86 -22.23
N SER A 177 -2.68 25.65 -23.24
CA SER A 177 -1.42 25.46 -24.00
C SER A 177 -0.19 25.71 -23.13
N ALA A 178 0.96 25.14 -23.50
CA ALA A 178 2.24 25.41 -22.84
C ALA A 178 2.57 26.92 -22.78
N GLN A 179 2.23 27.66 -23.84
CA GLN A 179 2.39 29.11 -23.88
C GLN A 179 1.46 29.83 -22.88
N ALA A 180 0.22 29.37 -22.71
CA ALA A 180 -0.70 29.93 -21.73
C ALA A 180 -0.23 29.68 -20.29
N LYS A 181 0.26 28.46 -19.99
CA LYS A 181 0.88 28.15 -18.69
C LYS A 181 2.08 29.04 -18.39
N LEU A 182 3.00 29.18 -19.35
CA LEU A 182 4.18 30.04 -19.21
C LEU A 182 3.78 31.51 -19.01
N ALA A 183 2.78 32.00 -19.74
CA ALA A 183 2.28 33.37 -19.59
C ALA A 183 1.67 33.63 -18.20
N ALA A 184 0.97 32.65 -17.62
CA ALA A 184 0.44 32.76 -16.26
C ALA A 184 1.57 32.87 -15.21
N ILE A 185 2.63 32.08 -15.37
CA ILE A 185 3.84 32.14 -14.52
C ILE A 185 4.58 33.48 -14.69
N ASP A 186 4.71 33.97 -15.92
CA ASP A 186 5.32 35.28 -16.21
C ASP A 186 4.55 36.42 -15.54
N ALA A 187 3.22 36.41 -15.62
CA ALA A 187 2.36 37.39 -14.96
C ALA A 187 2.49 37.33 -13.43
N ALA A 188 2.67 36.15 -12.84
CA ALA A 188 2.93 35.98 -11.42
C ALA A 188 4.27 36.61 -11.00
N LEU A 189 5.33 36.39 -11.78
CA LEU A 189 6.64 37.02 -11.55
C LEU A 189 6.61 38.54 -11.73
N ASP A 190 5.80 39.06 -12.66
CA ASP A 190 5.60 40.50 -12.85
C ASP A 190 4.92 41.12 -11.62
N ARG A 191 3.90 40.46 -11.05
CA ARG A 191 3.22 40.96 -9.83
C ARG A 191 4.15 41.05 -8.61
N ILE A 192 5.04 40.06 -8.42
CA ILE A 192 6.07 40.14 -7.36
C ILE A 192 6.99 41.34 -7.59
N ARG A 193 7.42 41.56 -8.84
CA ARG A 193 8.30 42.68 -9.21
C ARG A 193 7.63 44.03 -8.94
N SER A 194 6.40 44.23 -9.40
CA SER A 194 5.64 45.46 -9.14
C SER A 194 5.48 45.72 -7.65
N ARG A 195 5.13 44.70 -6.86
CA ARG A 195 5.01 44.85 -5.40
C ARG A 195 6.35 45.20 -4.73
N ALA A 196 7.45 44.58 -5.15
CA ALA A 196 8.78 44.87 -4.62
C ALA A 196 9.21 46.31 -4.90
N GLU A 197 8.90 46.83 -6.10
CA GLU A 197 9.16 48.22 -6.47
C GLU A 197 8.29 49.20 -5.66
N GLU A 198 7.02 48.87 -5.43
CA GLU A 198 6.08 49.70 -4.68
C GLU A 198 6.40 49.75 -3.17
N THR A 199 6.77 48.63 -2.56
CA THR A 199 7.01 48.54 -1.11
C THR A 199 8.48 48.74 -0.72
N GLY A 200 9.41 48.55 -1.66
CA GLY A 200 10.84 48.53 -1.40
C GLY A 200 11.33 47.27 -0.66
N GLU A 201 10.48 46.25 -0.50
CA GLU A 201 10.87 44.99 0.13
C GLU A 201 11.75 44.13 -0.78
N SER A 202 12.74 43.44 -0.21
CA SER A 202 13.48 42.40 -0.93
C SER A 202 12.63 41.13 -1.07
N LEU A 203 11.79 41.10 -2.11
CA LEU A 203 10.91 39.98 -2.42
C LEU A 203 11.52 39.01 -3.45
N LEU A 204 12.40 39.50 -4.33
CA LEU A 204 12.90 38.74 -5.48
C LEU A 204 13.89 37.64 -5.10
N ASP A 205 14.59 37.78 -3.98
CA ASP A 205 15.56 36.81 -3.47
C ASP A 205 14.95 35.84 -2.45
N ARG A 206 13.66 35.99 -2.11
CA ARG A 206 12.97 35.03 -1.24
C ARG A 206 12.92 33.65 -1.90
N PRO A 207 13.01 32.55 -1.12
CA PRO A 207 12.98 31.19 -1.67
C PRO A 207 11.83 30.93 -2.63
N ASP A 208 10.61 31.39 -2.30
CA ASP A 208 9.44 31.18 -3.16
C ASP A 208 9.55 31.88 -4.53
N SER A 209 10.17 33.08 -4.56
CA SER A 209 10.44 33.80 -5.81
C SER A 209 11.49 33.08 -6.66
N VAL A 210 12.51 32.50 -6.03
CA VAL A 210 13.53 31.68 -6.72
C VAL A 210 12.90 30.40 -7.25
N ALA A 211 12.02 29.76 -6.48
CA ALA A 211 11.29 28.57 -6.89
C ALA A 211 10.33 28.86 -8.05
N LEU A 212 9.61 29.98 -8.03
CA LEU A 212 8.74 30.39 -9.14
C LEU A 212 9.54 30.61 -10.43
N ARG A 213 10.73 31.23 -10.35
CA ARG A 213 11.64 31.33 -11.51
C ARG A 213 12.16 29.97 -11.98
N THR A 214 12.40 29.04 -11.05
CA THR A 214 12.83 27.66 -11.36
C THR A 214 11.70 26.89 -12.07
N LEU A 215 10.46 27.02 -11.59
CA LEU A 215 9.26 26.47 -12.22
C LEU A 215 9.03 27.05 -13.62
N ARG A 216 9.24 28.36 -13.78
CA ARG A 216 9.22 29.03 -15.09
C ARG A 216 10.25 28.44 -16.05
N ALA A 217 11.49 28.20 -15.58
CA ALA A 217 12.54 27.58 -16.39
C ALA A 217 12.15 26.17 -16.85
N LEU A 218 11.50 25.40 -15.97
CA LEU A 218 10.94 24.10 -16.33
C LEU A 218 9.85 24.24 -17.41
N ALA A 219 8.89 25.14 -17.24
CA ALA A 219 7.81 25.39 -18.20
C ALA A 219 8.31 25.90 -19.56
N ALA A 220 9.47 26.58 -19.58
CA ALA A 220 10.14 27.04 -20.80
C ALA A 220 11.14 26.02 -21.38
N GLU A 221 11.27 24.83 -20.78
CA GLU A 221 12.25 23.80 -21.12
C GLU A 221 13.72 24.30 -21.12
N ASP A 222 14.03 25.28 -20.26
CA ASP A 222 15.38 25.80 -20.05
C ASP A 222 16.10 25.04 -18.91
N ARG A 223 16.78 23.96 -19.30
CA ARG A 223 17.50 23.10 -18.34
C ARG A 223 18.58 23.84 -17.56
N ALA A 224 19.33 24.75 -18.19
CA ALA A 224 20.43 25.45 -17.54
C ALA A 224 19.91 26.41 -16.47
N ALA A 225 18.84 27.16 -16.76
CA ALA A 225 18.19 28.03 -15.78
C ALA A 225 17.54 27.22 -14.64
N PHE A 226 16.92 26.07 -14.95
CA PHE A 226 16.36 25.17 -13.96
C PHE A 226 17.44 24.65 -12.99
N ASP A 227 18.54 24.10 -13.50
CA ASP A 227 19.64 23.57 -12.69
C ASP A 227 20.25 24.66 -11.78
N SER A 228 20.41 25.88 -12.30
CA SER A 228 20.89 27.03 -11.52
C SER A 228 19.91 27.43 -10.41
N GLY A 229 18.61 27.44 -10.69
CA GLY A 229 17.57 27.78 -9.72
C GLY A 229 17.46 26.76 -8.59
N LEU A 230 17.44 25.47 -8.95
CA LEU A 230 17.44 24.37 -7.97
C LEU A 230 18.67 24.42 -7.06
N THR A 231 19.85 24.68 -7.63
CA THR A 231 21.10 24.85 -6.86
C THR A 231 21.00 26.02 -5.89
N ALA A 232 20.45 27.16 -6.31
CA ALA A 232 20.28 28.32 -5.45
C ALA A 232 19.37 28.04 -4.24
N LEU A 233 18.27 27.31 -4.45
CA LEU A 233 17.36 26.91 -3.37
C LEU A 233 18.05 26.00 -2.35
N LEU A 234 18.78 24.98 -2.83
CA LEU A 234 19.48 24.02 -1.97
C LEU A 234 20.62 24.67 -1.17
N LEU A 235 21.38 25.58 -1.81
CA LEU A 235 22.43 26.35 -1.11
C LEU A 235 21.84 27.24 -0.02
N ALA A 236 20.74 27.94 -0.31
CA ALA A 236 20.06 28.74 0.70
C ALA A 236 19.59 27.87 1.87
N HIS A 237 18.97 26.72 1.59
CA HIS A 237 18.49 25.78 2.60
C HIS A 237 19.62 25.25 3.49
N ALA A 238 20.76 24.86 2.92
CA ALA A 238 21.90 24.31 3.65
C ALA A 238 22.51 25.31 4.67
N THR A 239 22.30 26.62 4.47
CA THR A 239 22.83 27.65 5.39
C THR A 239 21.98 27.91 6.64
N VAL A 240 20.75 27.40 6.67
CA VAL A 240 19.75 27.73 7.70
C VAL A 240 19.75 26.73 8.88
N HIS A 241 20.15 25.48 8.65
CA HIS A 241 19.91 24.40 9.61
C HIS A 241 21.12 24.07 10.50
N GLY A 242 20.88 24.06 11.82
CA GLY A 242 21.86 23.70 12.84
C GLY A 242 21.72 22.26 13.36
N PRO A 243 22.55 21.85 14.34
CA PRO A 243 22.53 20.49 14.89
C PRO A 243 21.21 20.07 15.58
N THR A 244 20.40 21.05 15.99
CA THR A 244 19.10 20.89 16.68
C THR A 244 17.89 21.11 15.77
N ALA A 245 18.10 21.24 14.45
CA ALA A 245 16.99 21.32 13.50
C ALA A 245 16.17 20.03 13.52
N SER A 246 14.91 20.12 13.13
CA SER A 246 14.05 18.94 13.00
C SER A 246 14.56 18.01 11.89
N PRO A 247 14.45 16.68 12.02
CA PRO A 247 14.84 15.76 10.96
C PRO A 247 14.18 16.03 9.60
N SER A 248 12.95 16.52 9.57
CA SER A 248 12.26 16.97 8.35
C SER A 248 13.02 18.05 7.58
N SER A 249 13.90 18.83 8.23
CA SER A 249 14.79 19.79 7.55
C SER A 249 15.79 19.13 6.59
N LEU A 250 15.99 17.81 6.66
CA LEU A 250 16.77 17.04 5.69
C LEU A 250 16.01 16.80 4.38
N LEU A 251 14.72 17.11 4.34
CA LEU A 251 13.83 16.93 3.20
C LEU A 251 13.27 18.28 2.74
N PRO A 252 14.04 19.10 2.01
CA PRO A 252 13.55 20.38 1.49
C PRO A 252 12.46 20.14 0.43
N LEU A 253 11.19 20.15 0.86
CA LEU A 253 10.04 19.74 0.04
C LEU A 253 9.93 20.52 -1.28
N LEU A 254 10.18 21.83 -1.27
CA LEU A 254 10.08 22.66 -2.46
C LEU A 254 11.14 22.32 -3.54
N PRO A 255 12.46 22.26 -3.24
CA PRO A 255 13.45 21.69 -4.13
C PRO A 255 13.15 20.25 -4.59
N LEU A 256 12.69 19.40 -3.67
CA LEU A 256 12.33 18.01 -3.97
C LEU A 256 11.18 17.92 -4.99
N GLY A 257 10.09 18.67 -4.76
CA GLY A 257 8.94 18.73 -5.65
C GLY A 257 9.30 19.23 -7.04
N LEU A 258 10.13 20.27 -7.15
CA LEU A 258 10.63 20.78 -8.44
C LEU A 258 11.51 19.75 -9.16
N ALA A 259 12.41 19.08 -8.45
CA ALA A 259 13.27 18.04 -9.01
C ALA A 259 12.45 16.84 -9.51
N ALA A 260 11.47 16.38 -8.72
CA ALA A 260 10.56 15.31 -9.11
C ALA A 260 9.72 15.70 -10.34
N LEU A 261 9.19 16.93 -10.38
CA LEU A 261 8.43 17.43 -11.52
C LEU A 261 9.30 17.44 -12.80
N ALA A 262 10.54 17.93 -12.72
CA ALA A 262 11.45 17.95 -13.86
C ALA A 262 11.84 16.55 -14.35
N TYR A 263 12.08 15.62 -13.43
CA TYR A 263 12.36 14.23 -13.76
C TYR A 263 11.18 13.58 -14.48
N ARG A 264 9.97 13.71 -13.93
CA ARG A 264 8.78 12.99 -14.42
C ARG A 264 8.17 13.60 -15.69
N THR A 265 8.35 14.90 -15.90
CA THR A 265 7.78 15.58 -17.08
C THR A 265 8.76 15.65 -18.26
N LEU A 266 10.05 15.87 -18.01
CA LEU A 266 11.06 16.07 -19.06
C LEU A 266 12.21 15.06 -19.03
N GLY A 267 12.20 14.09 -18.12
CA GLY A 267 13.28 13.12 -17.96
C GLY A 267 14.58 13.72 -17.42
N TRP A 268 14.51 14.89 -16.78
CA TRP A 268 15.70 15.59 -16.29
C TRP A 268 16.10 15.05 -14.91
N ALA A 269 17.13 14.21 -14.88
CA ALA A 269 17.82 13.88 -13.64
C ALA A 269 18.50 15.12 -13.04
N PRO A 270 18.43 15.33 -11.71
CA PRO A 270 19.11 16.45 -11.06
C PRO A 270 20.59 16.49 -11.41
N ALA A 271 21.10 17.66 -11.80
CA ALA A 271 22.53 17.82 -12.09
C ALA A 271 23.40 17.75 -10.81
N LEU A 272 22.82 18.10 -9.65
CA LEU A 272 23.50 18.12 -8.36
C LEU A 272 23.39 16.76 -7.66
N HIS A 273 24.51 16.26 -7.15
CA HIS A 273 24.53 15.08 -6.28
C HIS A 273 24.55 15.55 -4.82
N THR A 274 23.44 15.38 -4.12
CA THR A 274 23.26 15.84 -2.74
C THR A 274 22.28 14.93 -2.01
N ASP A 275 22.51 14.70 -0.72
CA ASP A 275 21.64 13.88 0.12
C ASP A 275 20.28 14.56 0.40
N TYR A 276 20.17 15.88 0.14
CA TYR A 276 18.91 16.62 0.15
C TYR A 276 17.96 16.25 -1.01
N LEU A 277 18.42 15.48 -2.00
CA LEU A 277 17.60 14.98 -3.11
C LEU A 277 17.64 13.44 -3.16
N PRO A 278 17.02 12.73 -2.20
CA PRO A 278 16.96 11.27 -2.23
C PRO A 278 16.38 10.76 -3.55
N HIS A 279 17.08 9.82 -4.17
CA HIS A 279 16.75 9.32 -5.50
C HIS A 279 15.33 8.76 -5.58
N ALA A 280 14.89 8.01 -4.55
CA ALA A 280 13.56 7.42 -4.52
C ALA A 280 12.44 8.48 -4.52
N LEU A 281 12.61 9.61 -3.82
CA LEU A 281 11.61 10.67 -3.78
C LEU A 281 11.50 11.40 -5.13
N VAL A 282 12.64 11.68 -5.77
CA VAL A 282 12.67 12.35 -7.09
C VAL A 282 12.05 11.47 -8.17
N THR A 283 12.43 10.18 -8.21
CA THR A 283 11.96 9.23 -9.23
C THR A 283 10.58 8.66 -8.95
N GLY A 284 10.06 8.79 -7.73
CA GLY A 284 8.77 8.21 -7.34
C GLY A 284 8.85 6.71 -7.08
N PHE A 285 9.96 6.26 -6.48
CA PHE A 285 10.25 4.83 -6.23
C PHE A 285 10.19 4.01 -7.52
N GLU A 286 10.80 4.54 -8.58
CA GLU A 286 10.85 3.88 -9.89
C GLU A 286 11.53 2.51 -9.74
N THR A 287 10.81 1.45 -10.12
CA THR A 287 11.35 0.10 -10.14
C THR A 287 11.58 -0.33 -11.58
N ARG A 288 12.35 -1.40 -11.78
CA ARG A 288 12.52 -2.03 -13.10
C ARG A 288 11.24 -2.72 -13.62
N GLY A 289 10.12 -2.61 -12.92
CA GLY A 289 8.89 -3.34 -13.18
C GLY A 289 9.01 -4.84 -12.85
N PRO A 290 7.89 -5.58 -12.98
CA PRO A 290 7.86 -7.01 -12.70
C PRO A 290 8.78 -7.77 -13.66
N ARG A 291 9.31 -8.91 -13.22
CA ARG A 291 10.12 -9.82 -14.05
C ARG A 291 9.30 -10.37 -15.24
N VAL A 292 7.99 -10.47 -15.08
CA VAL A 292 7.05 -10.88 -16.13
C VAL A 292 5.67 -10.26 -15.91
N ALA A 293 5.00 -9.84 -16.99
CA ALA A 293 3.61 -9.40 -16.92
C ALA A 293 2.64 -10.60 -16.93
N ALA A 294 1.34 -10.35 -16.78
CA ALA A 294 0.35 -11.42 -16.79
C ALA A 294 0.36 -12.21 -18.11
N PHE A 295 0.04 -13.50 -18.02
CA PHE A 295 -0.01 -14.43 -19.17
C PHE A 295 1.31 -14.50 -19.95
N GLY A 296 2.44 -14.56 -19.23
CA GLY A 296 3.78 -14.72 -19.78
C GLY A 296 4.29 -13.56 -20.65
N ARG A 297 3.60 -12.41 -20.66
CA ARG A 297 3.94 -11.26 -21.50
C ARG A 297 5.12 -10.48 -20.94
N ASP A 298 5.83 -9.78 -21.82
CA ASP A 298 6.86 -8.80 -21.47
C ASP A 298 7.92 -9.32 -20.49
N ARG A 299 8.36 -10.58 -20.65
CA ARG A 299 9.44 -11.16 -19.83
C ARG A 299 10.69 -10.30 -19.94
N ARG A 300 11.22 -9.91 -18.79
CA ARG A 300 12.48 -9.18 -18.70
C ARG A 300 13.65 -10.11 -19.07
N PRO A 301 14.47 -9.77 -20.09
CA PRO A 301 15.56 -10.64 -20.53
C PRO A 301 16.59 -10.95 -19.44
N ASP A 302 16.88 -9.99 -18.56
CA ASP A 302 17.79 -10.18 -17.43
C ASP A 302 17.23 -11.15 -16.38
N ALA A 303 15.91 -11.12 -16.15
CA ALA A 303 15.24 -12.02 -15.21
C ALA A 303 15.20 -13.47 -15.73
N VAL A 304 14.93 -13.65 -17.03
CA VAL A 304 15.00 -14.95 -17.70
C VAL A 304 16.42 -15.52 -17.63
N ALA A 305 17.43 -14.69 -17.91
CA ALA A 305 18.83 -15.09 -17.81
C ALA A 305 19.23 -15.50 -16.38
N ALA A 306 18.74 -14.77 -15.36
CA ALA A 306 18.98 -15.10 -13.95
C ALA A 306 18.36 -16.45 -13.56
N LEU A 307 17.10 -16.70 -13.94
CA LEU A 307 16.40 -17.96 -13.68
C LEU A 307 17.04 -19.15 -14.43
N ALA A 308 17.63 -18.90 -15.61
CA ALA A 308 18.38 -19.92 -16.34
C ALA A 308 19.74 -20.23 -15.71
N ALA A 309 20.34 -19.27 -14.99
CA ALA A 309 21.62 -19.45 -14.30
C ALA A 309 21.48 -20.23 -12.98
N GLY A 310 20.32 -20.18 -12.33
CA GLY A 310 20.03 -20.91 -11.11
C GLY A 310 18.70 -20.49 -10.48
N PRO A 311 18.36 -21.07 -9.31
CA PRO A 311 17.17 -20.67 -8.57
C PRO A 311 17.21 -19.19 -8.17
N LEU A 312 16.06 -18.53 -8.22
CA LEU A 312 15.91 -17.17 -7.71
C LEU A 312 15.78 -17.22 -6.20
N VAL A 313 16.57 -16.45 -5.47
CA VAL A 313 16.55 -16.44 -4.00
C VAL A 313 15.73 -15.24 -3.52
N VAL A 314 14.73 -15.49 -2.66
CA VAL A 314 13.96 -14.45 -1.97
C VAL A 314 14.08 -14.65 -0.47
N GLU A 315 14.79 -13.74 0.19
CA GLU A 315 15.01 -13.79 1.64
C GLU A 315 13.76 -13.38 2.42
N ARG A 316 13.55 -13.99 3.58
CA ARG A 316 12.58 -13.56 4.59
C ARG A 316 13.35 -12.91 5.75
N PRO A 317 13.04 -11.66 6.12
CA PRO A 317 13.62 -11.02 7.30
C PRO A 317 13.44 -11.88 8.56
N PRO A 318 14.36 -11.81 9.53
CA PRO A 318 14.23 -12.54 10.79
C PRO A 318 12.92 -12.14 11.49
N CYS A 319 12.22 -13.13 12.03
CA CYS A 319 10.99 -12.94 12.78
C CYS A 319 11.30 -13.18 14.26
N ASP A 320 11.54 -12.11 15.02
CA ASP A 320 11.84 -12.17 16.45
C ASP A 320 10.56 -12.27 17.31
N ARG A 321 9.56 -13.04 16.85
CA ARG A 321 8.29 -13.20 17.58
C ARG A 321 8.29 -14.45 18.45
N ILE A 322 7.98 -14.27 19.73
CA ILE A 322 7.69 -15.37 20.65
C ILE A 322 6.18 -15.65 20.61
N VAL A 323 5.80 -16.84 20.17
CA VAL A 323 4.40 -17.29 20.29
C VAL A 323 4.13 -17.57 21.77
N ASN A 324 3.14 -16.89 22.35
CA ASN A 324 2.74 -17.16 23.73
C ASN A 324 2.09 -18.56 23.82
N ALA A 325 2.66 -19.43 24.67
CA ALA A 325 2.16 -20.78 24.90
C ALA A 325 0.69 -20.78 25.38
N GLU A 326 0.26 -19.75 26.11
CA GLU A 326 -1.14 -19.60 26.53
C GLU A 326 -2.07 -19.36 25.32
N SER A 327 -1.63 -18.56 24.34
CA SER A 327 -2.37 -18.33 23.10
C SER A 327 -2.48 -19.60 22.25
N GLU A 328 -1.40 -20.38 22.15
CA GLU A 328 -1.46 -21.67 21.46
C GLU A 328 -2.45 -22.63 22.13
N ALA A 329 -2.36 -22.78 23.46
CA ALA A 329 -3.25 -23.65 24.23
C ALA A 329 -4.73 -23.22 24.11
N LEU A 330 -4.98 -21.91 24.04
CA LEU A 330 -6.30 -21.34 23.84
C LEU A 330 -6.87 -21.67 22.46
N PHE A 331 -6.06 -21.58 21.41
CA PHE A 331 -6.47 -21.94 20.04
C PHE A 331 -6.73 -23.44 19.88
N ASP A 332 -5.93 -24.28 20.53
CA ASP A 332 -6.17 -25.72 20.61
C ASP A 332 -7.45 -26.05 21.40
N GLN A 333 -7.75 -25.28 22.45
CA GLN A 333 -9.03 -25.38 23.17
C GLN A 333 -10.20 -25.00 22.26
N TYR A 334 -10.16 -23.85 21.59
CA TYR A 334 -11.24 -23.42 20.70
C TYR A 334 -11.48 -24.38 19.54
N THR A 335 -10.42 -24.98 19.01
CA THR A 335 -10.53 -26.03 17.99
C THR A 335 -11.26 -27.26 18.54
N ARG A 336 -10.99 -27.68 19.78
CA ARG A 336 -11.73 -28.79 20.43
C ARG A 336 -13.20 -28.46 20.69
N GLU A 337 -13.50 -27.23 21.05
CA GLU A 337 -14.87 -26.74 21.27
C GLU A 337 -15.70 -26.71 19.98
N ALA A 338 -15.06 -26.60 18.81
CA ALA A 338 -15.75 -26.71 17.53
C ALA A 338 -16.33 -28.12 17.28
N PHE A 339 -15.75 -29.15 17.90
CA PHE A 339 -16.18 -30.55 17.78
C PHE A 339 -17.03 -31.05 18.96
N THR A 340 -17.21 -30.22 19.98
CA THR A 340 -17.85 -30.62 21.24
C THR A 340 -19.17 -29.84 21.42
N PRO A 341 -20.33 -30.51 21.36
CA PRO A 341 -21.61 -29.83 21.55
C PRO A 341 -21.75 -29.36 23.00
N ALA A 342 -22.30 -28.16 23.20
CA ALA A 342 -22.74 -27.73 24.52
C ALA A 342 -23.97 -28.56 24.93
N GLU A 343 -24.17 -28.74 26.24
CA GLU A 343 -25.26 -29.58 26.77
C GLU A 343 -26.62 -29.16 26.18
N GLY A 344 -27.25 -30.09 25.46
CA GLY A 344 -28.55 -29.88 24.80
C GLY A 344 -28.55 -28.97 23.56
N LYS A 345 -27.40 -28.56 23.03
CA LYS A 345 -27.29 -27.69 21.84
C LYS A 345 -26.57 -28.40 20.68
N PRO A 346 -27.00 -28.18 19.42
CA PRO A 346 -26.27 -28.68 18.25
C PRO A 346 -24.90 -27.99 18.12
N LEU A 347 -24.00 -28.60 17.34
CA LEU A 347 -22.76 -27.95 16.94
C LEU A 347 -23.06 -26.71 16.09
N THR A 348 -22.23 -25.68 16.23
CA THR A 348 -22.44 -24.38 15.57
C THR A 348 -21.40 -24.16 14.47
N VAL A 349 -21.86 -23.80 13.27
CA VAL A 349 -21.03 -23.66 12.06
C VAL A 349 -19.94 -22.59 12.22
N TRP A 350 -20.23 -21.45 12.87
CA TRP A 350 -19.24 -20.39 13.11
C TRP A 350 -18.00 -20.84 13.89
N ARG A 351 -18.14 -21.83 14.79
CA ARG A 351 -17.00 -22.39 15.51
C ARG A 351 -16.07 -23.17 14.60
N LEU A 352 -16.60 -23.77 13.53
CA LEU A 352 -15.82 -24.51 12.54
C LEU A 352 -15.01 -23.56 11.65
N GLY A 353 -15.61 -22.46 11.20
CA GLY A 353 -14.91 -21.37 10.51
C GLY A 353 -13.81 -20.74 11.38
N SER A 354 -14.13 -20.46 12.65
CA SER A 354 -13.14 -19.98 13.63
C SER A 354 -12.00 -20.99 13.86
N ALA A 355 -12.31 -22.29 13.98
CA ALA A 355 -11.30 -23.33 14.14
C ALA A 355 -10.35 -23.39 12.96
N MET A 356 -10.84 -23.27 11.72
CA MET A 356 -9.99 -23.20 10.53
C MET A 356 -9.02 -22.02 10.62
N ARG A 357 -9.52 -20.83 10.98
CA ARG A 357 -8.69 -19.63 11.17
C ARG A 357 -7.65 -19.79 12.28
N TYR A 358 -7.98 -20.47 13.37
CA TYR A 358 -7.00 -20.76 14.42
C TYR A 358 -5.88 -21.69 13.94
N GLN A 359 -6.20 -22.70 13.13
CA GLN A 359 -5.19 -23.58 12.52
C GLN A 359 -4.25 -22.83 11.58
N GLU A 360 -4.79 -21.86 10.82
CA GLU A 360 -4.00 -20.94 10.00
C GLU A 360 -3.02 -20.12 10.84
N LEU A 361 -3.52 -19.47 11.90
CA LEU A 361 -2.71 -18.65 12.80
C LEU A 361 -1.58 -19.47 13.43
N LEU A 362 -1.88 -20.67 13.93
CA LEU A 362 -0.87 -21.57 14.49
C LEU A 362 0.17 -22.01 13.45
N PHE A 363 -0.25 -22.29 12.21
CA PHE A 363 0.67 -22.64 11.12
C PHE A 363 1.64 -21.49 10.80
N LYS A 364 1.10 -20.30 10.55
CA LYS A 364 1.86 -19.08 10.24
C LYS A 364 2.78 -18.71 11.41
N TRP A 365 2.27 -18.74 12.63
CA TRP A 365 3.05 -18.45 13.82
C TRP A 365 4.26 -19.34 13.99
N ARG A 366 4.09 -20.65 13.84
CA ARG A 366 5.19 -21.61 13.92
C ARG A 366 6.17 -21.49 12.75
N ALA A 367 5.73 -20.98 11.60
CA ALA A 367 6.59 -20.78 10.43
C ALA A 367 7.64 -19.68 10.63
N GLY A 368 7.44 -18.76 11.59
CA GLY A 368 8.46 -17.79 11.98
C GLY A 368 9.70 -18.41 12.65
N ASN A 369 9.54 -19.57 13.30
CA ASN A 369 10.58 -20.20 14.13
C ASN A 369 11.56 -21.10 13.34
N SER A 370 11.22 -21.46 12.10
CA SER A 370 11.99 -22.41 11.27
C SER A 370 11.77 -22.08 9.79
N ALA A 371 12.80 -22.30 8.97
CA ALA A 371 12.68 -22.17 7.51
C ALA A 371 11.88 -23.31 6.87
N ASP A 372 11.75 -24.45 7.56
CA ASP A 372 10.99 -25.61 7.07
C ASP A 372 9.91 -26.07 8.06
N VAL A 373 8.92 -26.84 7.58
CA VAL A 373 7.74 -27.23 8.36
C VAL A 373 7.97 -28.42 9.29
N THR A 374 7.49 -28.25 10.52
CA THR A 374 7.41 -29.29 11.54
C THR A 374 6.20 -30.22 11.33
N ASP A 375 6.20 -31.38 11.99
CA ASP A 375 5.05 -32.31 11.96
C ASP A 375 3.77 -31.66 12.53
N ALA A 376 3.91 -30.79 13.53
CA ALA A 376 2.79 -30.03 14.09
C ALA A 376 2.20 -29.05 13.08
N GLN A 377 3.03 -28.38 12.28
CA GLN A 377 2.55 -27.51 11.19
C GLN A 377 1.86 -28.31 10.08
N LEU A 378 2.37 -29.49 9.73
CA LEU A 378 1.69 -30.39 8.80
C LEU A 378 0.33 -30.86 9.32
N ALA A 379 0.22 -31.13 10.63
CA ALA A 379 -1.05 -31.46 11.25
C ALA A 379 -2.05 -30.29 11.20
N ASN A 380 -1.61 -29.07 11.49
CA ASN A 380 -2.43 -27.86 11.37
C ASN A 380 -2.98 -27.68 9.94
N LEU A 381 -2.13 -27.81 8.93
CA LEU A 381 -2.53 -27.68 7.52
C LEU A 381 -3.58 -28.73 7.11
N ARG A 382 -3.39 -29.99 7.51
CA ARG A 382 -4.36 -31.07 7.24
C ARG A 382 -5.69 -30.81 7.93
N LEU A 383 -5.66 -30.38 9.19
CA LEU A 383 -6.87 -30.08 9.94
C LEU A 383 -7.61 -28.87 9.36
N ALA A 384 -6.90 -27.81 8.99
CA ALA A 384 -7.48 -26.64 8.33
C ALA A 384 -8.14 -26.99 6.99
N SER A 385 -7.48 -27.81 6.17
CA SER A 385 -8.03 -28.35 4.91
C SER A 385 -9.35 -29.10 5.13
N GLN A 386 -9.39 -30.00 6.11
CA GLN A 386 -10.60 -30.77 6.44
C GLN A 386 -11.72 -29.91 7.02
N LEU A 387 -11.40 -28.94 7.86
CA LEU A 387 -12.35 -27.97 8.42
C LEU A 387 -12.97 -27.11 7.31
N GLY A 388 -12.15 -26.57 6.41
CA GLY A 388 -12.64 -25.82 5.24
C GLY A 388 -13.53 -26.67 4.35
N ALA A 389 -13.12 -27.91 4.04
CA ALA A 389 -13.94 -28.83 3.27
C ALA A 389 -15.27 -29.16 3.95
N ALA A 390 -15.28 -29.37 5.27
CA ALA A 390 -16.48 -29.59 6.06
C ALA A 390 -17.42 -28.37 6.01
N LEU A 391 -16.87 -27.16 6.15
CA LEU A 391 -17.63 -25.91 6.09
C LEU A 391 -18.43 -25.79 4.79
N PHE A 392 -17.79 -26.06 3.66
CA PHE A 392 -18.44 -25.95 2.35
C PHE A 392 -19.31 -27.17 2.01
N ARG A 393 -19.09 -28.35 2.61
CA ARG A 393 -20.07 -29.46 2.56
C ARG A 393 -21.35 -29.10 3.31
N ILE A 394 -21.25 -28.45 4.47
CA ILE A 394 -22.39 -27.93 5.23
C ILE A 394 -23.16 -26.89 4.40
N ALA A 395 -22.46 -26.00 3.70
CA ALA A 395 -23.07 -25.02 2.80
C ALA A 395 -23.76 -25.65 1.58
N LEU A 396 -23.25 -26.77 1.05
CA LEU A 396 -23.88 -27.49 -0.06
C LEU A 396 -25.16 -28.22 0.36
N ALA A 397 -25.26 -28.65 1.62
CA ALA A 397 -26.41 -29.38 2.11
C ALA A 397 -27.72 -28.59 1.97
N GLU A 398 -28.83 -29.33 1.95
CA GLU A 398 -30.16 -28.75 1.80
C GLU A 398 -30.55 -27.96 3.06
N PRO A 399 -30.95 -26.69 2.96
CA PRO A 399 -31.37 -25.91 4.12
C PRO A 399 -32.46 -26.62 4.94
N GLY A 400 -32.29 -26.65 6.26
CA GLY A 400 -33.22 -27.35 7.17
C GLY A 400 -32.90 -28.83 7.41
N THR A 401 -31.80 -29.34 6.84
CA THR A 401 -31.28 -30.71 7.09
C THR A 401 -30.02 -30.69 7.97
N GLU A 402 -29.48 -31.87 8.29
CA GLU A 402 -28.15 -32.02 8.89
C GLU A 402 -27.14 -32.50 7.83
N ALA A 403 -25.96 -31.89 7.83
CA ALA A 403 -24.82 -32.32 7.04
C ALA A 403 -23.91 -33.22 7.88
N GLU A 404 -23.59 -34.41 7.36
CA GLU A 404 -22.56 -35.28 7.93
C GLU A 404 -21.20 -34.91 7.36
N VAL A 405 -20.23 -34.64 8.23
CA VAL A 405 -18.86 -34.28 7.85
C VAL A 405 -17.86 -35.08 8.67
N THR A 406 -16.74 -35.45 8.06
CA THR A 406 -15.63 -36.11 8.75
C THR A 406 -14.46 -35.14 8.89
N VAL A 407 -14.03 -34.88 10.11
CA VAL A 407 -12.88 -34.02 10.43
C VAL A 407 -12.02 -34.74 11.45
N ASP A 408 -10.72 -34.88 11.18
CA ASP A 408 -9.76 -35.58 12.04
C ASP A 408 -10.23 -37.01 12.43
N GLY A 409 -10.83 -37.71 11.47
CA GLY A 409 -11.41 -39.05 11.66
C GLY A 409 -12.71 -39.10 12.49
N ARG A 410 -13.26 -37.95 12.89
CA ARG A 410 -14.51 -37.85 13.65
C ARG A 410 -15.67 -37.56 12.72
N ASN A 411 -16.74 -38.36 12.82
CA ASN A 411 -17.99 -38.09 12.13
C ASN A 411 -18.83 -37.12 12.97
N LEU A 412 -19.11 -35.95 12.40
CA LEU A 412 -19.82 -34.85 13.04
C LEU A 412 -21.09 -34.53 12.25
N ARG A 413 -22.10 -34.02 12.95
CA ARG A 413 -23.36 -33.55 12.35
C ARG A 413 -23.53 -32.07 12.66
N TYR A 414 -23.69 -31.28 11.61
CA TYR A 414 -23.97 -29.85 11.70
C TYR A 414 -25.30 -29.55 11.00
N PRO A 415 -26.08 -28.58 11.49
CA PRO A 415 -27.20 -28.06 10.71
C PRO A 415 -26.69 -27.47 9.40
N ALA A 416 -27.36 -27.78 8.28
CA ALA A 416 -27.06 -27.18 6.99
C ALA A 416 -27.27 -25.66 7.07
N ALA A 417 -26.24 -24.90 6.74
CA ALA A 417 -26.24 -23.44 6.82
C ALA A 417 -25.48 -22.83 5.63
N ARG A 418 -26.08 -21.79 5.04
CA ARG A 418 -25.49 -20.95 3.98
C ARG A 418 -25.43 -19.51 4.49
N ASP A 419 -24.62 -19.31 5.51
CA ASP A 419 -24.43 -18.03 6.17
C ASP A 419 -23.06 -17.42 5.84
N GLU A 420 -22.73 -16.31 6.51
CA GLU A 420 -21.49 -15.57 6.32
C GLU A 420 -20.21 -16.38 6.52
N GLU A 421 -20.27 -17.49 7.27
CA GLU A 421 -19.12 -18.37 7.50
C GLU A 421 -18.73 -19.11 6.22
N ALA A 422 -19.69 -19.39 5.33
CA ALA A 422 -19.41 -19.89 3.98
C ALA A 422 -19.09 -18.74 2.98
N GLY A 423 -18.67 -17.58 3.49
CA GLY A 423 -18.31 -16.41 2.70
C GLY A 423 -17.05 -16.56 1.86
N ALA A 424 -16.87 -15.62 0.92
CA ALA A 424 -15.80 -15.64 -0.07
C ALA A 424 -14.38 -15.67 0.55
N GLY A 425 -14.17 -14.97 1.67
CA GLY A 425 -12.90 -15.00 2.40
C GLY A 425 -12.57 -16.40 2.92
N ASN A 426 -13.49 -17.06 3.63
CA ASN A 426 -13.29 -18.43 4.11
C ASN A 426 -13.16 -19.43 2.96
N TRP A 427 -13.83 -19.20 1.82
CA TRP A 427 -13.66 -20.01 0.62
C TRP A 427 -12.23 -19.97 0.08
N GLU A 428 -11.63 -18.78 0.04
CA GLU A 428 -10.24 -18.59 -0.41
C GLU A 428 -9.26 -19.32 0.51
N HIS A 429 -9.36 -19.13 1.83
CA HIS A 429 -8.49 -19.81 2.80
C HIS A 429 -8.63 -21.33 2.72
N ALA A 430 -9.87 -21.85 2.70
CA ALA A 430 -10.14 -23.28 2.55
C ALA A 430 -9.54 -23.84 1.25
N THR A 431 -9.64 -23.07 0.15
CA THR A 431 -9.08 -23.46 -1.15
C THR A 431 -7.57 -23.49 -1.11
N ALA A 432 -6.94 -22.49 -0.49
CA ALA A 432 -5.51 -22.46 -0.32
C ALA A 432 -5.01 -23.67 0.48
N PHE A 433 -5.66 -24.02 1.60
CA PHE A 433 -5.31 -25.24 2.36
C PHE A 433 -5.47 -26.52 1.54
N ALA A 434 -6.57 -26.68 0.81
CA ALA A 434 -6.80 -27.86 -0.03
C ALA A 434 -5.76 -27.98 -1.17
N LEU A 435 -5.31 -26.85 -1.73
CA LEU A 435 -4.24 -26.82 -2.73
C LEU A 435 -2.86 -27.11 -2.13
N ILE A 436 -2.59 -26.67 -0.90
CA ILE A 436 -1.34 -27.00 -0.18
C ILE A 436 -1.30 -28.50 0.13
N THR A 437 -2.35 -29.05 0.76
CA THR A 437 -2.40 -30.46 1.16
C THR A 437 -2.55 -31.41 -0.03
N GLY A 438 -3.21 -30.97 -1.10
CA GLY A 438 -3.45 -31.76 -2.31
C GLY A 438 -4.52 -32.83 -2.18
N VAL A 439 -5.31 -32.83 -1.09
CA VAL A 439 -6.37 -33.81 -0.85
C VAL A 439 -7.57 -33.44 -1.72
N ARG A 440 -7.87 -34.26 -2.74
CA ARG A 440 -8.92 -33.96 -3.72
C ARG A 440 -10.31 -33.91 -3.08
N GLU A 441 -10.54 -34.77 -2.09
CA GLU A 441 -11.79 -34.84 -1.34
C GLU A 441 -12.08 -33.53 -0.62
N ASP A 442 -11.04 -32.83 -0.15
CA ASP A 442 -11.16 -31.54 0.53
C ASP A 442 -11.38 -30.39 -0.46
N LEU A 443 -10.75 -30.45 -1.64
CA LEU A 443 -10.93 -29.46 -2.70
C LEU A 443 -12.33 -29.53 -3.36
N ALA A 444 -12.88 -30.74 -3.50
CA ALA A 444 -14.14 -30.98 -4.21
C ALA A 444 -15.32 -30.09 -3.77
N PRO A 445 -15.67 -29.96 -2.47
CA PRO A 445 -16.77 -29.09 -2.04
C PRO A 445 -16.53 -27.62 -2.41
N LEU A 446 -15.29 -27.15 -2.40
CA LEU A 446 -14.92 -25.77 -2.71
C LEU A 446 -15.14 -25.45 -4.19
N VAL A 447 -14.80 -26.40 -5.08
CA VAL A 447 -15.06 -26.29 -6.52
C VAL A 447 -16.57 -26.30 -6.81
N LEU A 448 -17.35 -27.07 -6.04
CA LEU A 448 -18.80 -27.13 -6.21
C LEU A 448 -19.52 -25.86 -5.73
N THR A 449 -19.12 -25.29 -4.60
CA THR A 449 -19.74 -24.08 -4.04
C THR A 449 -19.32 -22.79 -4.76
N GLY A 450 -18.02 -22.59 -4.92
CA GLY A 450 -17.45 -21.31 -5.33
C GLY A 450 -17.53 -20.23 -4.24
N PRO A 451 -16.87 -19.08 -4.48
CA PRO A 451 -16.76 -17.99 -3.51
C PRO A 451 -18.08 -17.26 -3.22
N ALA A 452 -19.06 -17.35 -4.12
CA ALA A 452 -20.32 -16.60 -4.02
C ALA A 452 -21.47 -17.37 -3.35
N VAL A 453 -21.19 -18.55 -2.75
CA VAL A 453 -22.23 -19.43 -2.21
C VAL A 453 -23.08 -18.78 -1.10
N ALA A 454 -22.46 -17.95 -0.26
CA ALA A 454 -23.13 -17.20 0.81
C ALA A 454 -23.69 -15.84 0.38
N GLY A 455 -23.36 -15.37 -0.82
CA GLY A 455 -23.74 -14.05 -1.31
C GLY A 455 -22.71 -13.43 -2.24
N LYS A 456 -23.00 -12.22 -2.74
CA LYS A 456 -22.09 -11.46 -3.60
C LYS A 456 -20.87 -11.01 -2.80
N ASP A 457 -19.69 -11.24 -3.35
CA ASP A 457 -18.44 -10.69 -2.83
C ASP A 457 -18.28 -9.22 -3.26
N GLY A 458 -18.27 -8.31 -2.29
CA GLY A 458 -18.06 -6.88 -2.51
C GLY A 458 -16.62 -6.41 -2.27
N SER A 459 -15.72 -7.32 -1.93
CA SER A 459 -14.32 -6.98 -1.64
C SER A 459 -13.49 -6.79 -2.92
N ALA A 460 -12.35 -6.12 -2.78
CA ALA A 460 -11.37 -5.97 -3.87
C ALA A 460 -10.80 -7.31 -4.38
N PHE A 461 -11.01 -8.41 -3.63
CA PHE A 461 -10.51 -9.75 -3.92
C PHE A 461 -11.49 -10.57 -4.75
N ALA A 462 -12.72 -10.09 -4.96
CA ALA A 462 -13.79 -10.83 -5.64
C ALA A 462 -13.36 -11.36 -7.01
N ALA A 463 -12.73 -10.52 -7.83
CA ALA A 463 -12.29 -10.89 -9.16
C ALA A 463 -11.19 -11.98 -9.13
N TYR A 464 -10.28 -11.95 -8.15
CA TYR A 464 -9.27 -13.00 -7.97
C TYR A 464 -9.90 -14.33 -7.59
N ARG A 465 -10.87 -14.33 -6.66
CA ARG A 465 -11.57 -15.55 -6.24
C ARG A 465 -12.39 -16.15 -7.39
N GLU A 466 -13.05 -15.31 -8.20
CA GLU A 466 -13.73 -15.71 -9.43
C GLU A 466 -12.77 -16.38 -10.41
N ALA A 467 -11.58 -15.79 -10.63
CA ALA A 467 -10.56 -16.34 -11.52
C ALA A 467 -10.02 -17.69 -11.03
N LEU A 468 -9.71 -17.79 -9.73
CA LEU A 468 -9.26 -19.03 -9.12
C LEU A 468 -10.32 -20.12 -9.23
N HIS A 469 -11.59 -19.79 -8.99
CA HIS A 469 -12.70 -20.74 -9.12
C HIS A 469 -12.90 -21.22 -10.55
N ALA A 470 -12.86 -20.31 -11.53
CA ALA A 470 -12.95 -20.65 -12.95
C ALA A 470 -11.84 -21.63 -13.36
N TYR A 471 -10.60 -21.34 -12.93
CA TYR A 471 -9.44 -22.19 -13.17
C TYR A 471 -9.63 -23.59 -12.58
N LEU A 472 -10.07 -23.69 -11.33
CA LEU A 472 -10.28 -24.98 -10.66
C LEU A 472 -11.44 -25.78 -11.24
N LYS A 473 -12.47 -25.11 -11.79
CA LYS A 473 -13.57 -25.77 -12.52
C LYS A 473 -13.18 -26.26 -13.91
N GLY A 474 -12.04 -25.82 -14.46
CA GLY A 474 -11.67 -26.07 -15.85
C GLY A 474 -12.59 -25.36 -16.85
N VAL A 475 -13.28 -24.30 -16.42
CA VAL A 475 -13.95 -23.35 -17.32
C VAL A 475 -12.91 -22.32 -17.75
N ASP A 476 -13.00 -21.80 -18.99
CA ASP A 476 -12.08 -20.79 -19.51
C ASP A 476 -11.81 -19.66 -18.48
N PRO A 477 -10.63 -19.64 -17.83
CA PRO A 477 -10.35 -18.75 -16.72
C PRO A 477 -9.68 -17.45 -17.16
N GLU A 478 -9.26 -17.32 -18.42
CA GLU A 478 -8.53 -16.16 -18.93
C GLU A 478 -9.30 -14.84 -18.74
N PRO A 479 -10.61 -14.73 -19.09
CA PRO A 479 -11.36 -13.50 -18.89
C PRO A 479 -11.46 -13.08 -17.42
N ALA A 480 -11.61 -14.05 -16.51
CA ALA A 480 -11.69 -13.81 -15.08
C ALA A 480 -10.32 -13.40 -14.51
N ALA A 481 -9.23 -14.04 -14.95
CA ALA A 481 -7.87 -13.71 -14.55
C ALA A 481 -7.44 -12.31 -15.03
N GLU A 482 -7.80 -11.90 -16.25
CA GLU A 482 -7.52 -10.54 -16.73
C GLU A 482 -8.32 -9.49 -15.94
N ARG A 483 -9.57 -9.79 -15.55
CA ARG A 483 -10.34 -8.95 -14.65
C ARG A 483 -9.68 -8.84 -13.27
N ALA A 484 -9.25 -9.97 -12.70
CA ALA A 484 -8.54 -10.00 -11.41
C ALA A 484 -7.29 -9.11 -11.42
N ARG A 485 -6.48 -9.19 -12.48
CA ARG A 485 -5.30 -8.34 -12.67
C ARG A 485 -5.65 -6.85 -12.66
N ARG A 486 -6.71 -6.44 -13.37
CA ARG A 486 -7.14 -5.04 -13.43
C ARG A 486 -7.65 -4.52 -12.10
N GLU A 487 -8.41 -5.32 -11.36
CA GLU A 487 -8.92 -4.91 -10.04
C GLU A 487 -7.79 -4.84 -9.00
N VAL A 488 -6.82 -5.76 -9.04
CA VAL A 488 -5.61 -5.67 -8.20
C VAL A 488 -4.82 -4.40 -8.49
N GLU A 489 -4.62 -4.05 -9.77
CA GLU A 489 -3.88 -2.83 -10.14
C GLU A 489 -4.59 -1.55 -9.65
N LYS A 490 -5.92 -1.52 -9.67
CA LYS A 490 -6.71 -0.39 -9.13
C LYS A 490 -6.61 -0.27 -7.60
N ALA A 491 -6.43 -1.40 -6.92
CA ALA A 491 -6.44 -1.46 -5.46
C ALA A 491 -5.05 -1.44 -4.82
N LYS A 492 -3.97 -1.31 -5.60
CA LYS A 492 -2.58 -1.35 -5.11
C LYS A 492 -2.25 -0.32 -4.03
N ASP A 493 -2.98 0.79 -4.00
CA ASP A 493 -2.79 1.89 -3.04
C ASP A 493 -3.81 1.86 -1.87
N TRP A 494 -4.59 0.79 -1.71
CA TRP A 494 -5.67 0.70 -0.71
C TRP A 494 -5.22 0.14 0.65
N GLY A 495 -3.92 -0.03 0.89
CA GLY A 495 -3.36 -0.40 2.20
C GLY A 495 -3.40 -1.86 2.59
N PHE A 496 -3.91 -2.75 1.74
CA PHE A 496 -3.85 -4.20 1.94
C PHE A 496 -2.87 -4.87 0.96
N PHE A 497 -2.36 -6.05 1.32
CA PHE A 497 -1.55 -6.86 0.41
C PHE A 497 -2.44 -7.54 -0.64
N PRO A 498 -2.30 -7.22 -1.93
CA PRO A 498 -3.19 -7.73 -2.97
C PRO A 498 -2.97 -9.23 -3.22
N PRO A 499 -4.02 -9.96 -3.65
CA PRO A 499 -3.87 -11.37 -4.00
C PRO A 499 -2.96 -11.54 -5.25
N PRO A 500 -2.28 -12.68 -5.40
CA PRO A 500 -1.24 -12.87 -6.41
C PRO A 500 -1.83 -13.16 -7.81
N ALA A 501 -2.57 -12.20 -8.38
CA ALA A 501 -3.29 -12.33 -9.66
C ALA A 501 -2.34 -12.58 -10.85
N VAL A 502 -1.16 -11.96 -10.87
CA VAL A 502 -0.15 -12.21 -11.91
C VAL A 502 0.36 -13.65 -11.83
N LEU A 503 0.63 -14.17 -10.63
CA LEU A 503 1.06 -15.56 -10.44
C LEU A 503 -0.01 -16.55 -10.91
N LEU A 504 -1.27 -16.31 -10.54
CA LEU A 504 -2.40 -17.13 -11.02
C LEU A 504 -2.53 -17.10 -12.55
N SER A 505 -2.30 -15.95 -13.19
CA SER A 505 -2.36 -15.86 -14.66
C SER A 505 -1.33 -16.76 -15.36
N GLN A 506 -0.18 -17.04 -14.74
CA GLN A 506 0.83 -17.94 -15.31
C GLN A 506 0.38 -19.41 -15.24
N LEU A 507 -0.39 -19.78 -14.20
CA LEU A 507 -1.03 -21.10 -14.12
C LEU A 507 -2.14 -21.27 -15.16
N VAL A 508 -2.88 -20.20 -15.44
CA VAL A 508 -3.89 -20.17 -16.51
C VAL A 508 -3.24 -20.36 -17.88
N GLU A 509 -2.17 -19.62 -18.15
CA GLU A 509 -1.40 -19.74 -19.40
C GLU A 509 -0.70 -21.11 -19.54
N GLY A 510 -0.32 -21.73 -18.41
CA GLY A 510 0.43 -22.98 -18.40
C GLY A 510 1.93 -22.79 -18.64
N ASP A 511 2.47 -21.63 -18.25
CA ASP A 511 3.85 -21.23 -18.50
C ASP A 511 4.72 -21.32 -17.23
N GLU A 512 5.50 -22.39 -17.13
CA GLU A 512 6.36 -22.69 -15.97
C GLU A 512 7.50 -21.67 -15.78
N GLU A 513 8.09 -21.15 -16.86
CA GLU A 513 9.17 -20.15 -16.75
C GLU A 513 8.62 -18.85 -16.18
N SER A 514 7.52 -18.35 -16.75
CA SER A 514 6.85 -17.15 -16.25
C SER A 514 6.28 -17.33 -14.85
N PHE A 515 5.80 -18.53 -14.49
CA PHE A 515 5.35 -18.82 -13.13
C PHE A 515 6.45 -18.60 -12.11
N ASN A 516 7.67 -19.09 -12.38
CA ASN A 516 8.81 -18.91 -11.47
C ASN A 516 9.24 -17.44 -11.35
N LEU A 517 9.20 -16.67 -12.45
CA LEU A 517 9.47 -15.23 -12.43
C LEU A 517 8.42 -14.47 -11.59
N ALA A 518 7.14 -14.75 -11.82
CA ALA A 518 6.03 -14.14 -11.07
C ALA A 518 6.00 -14.58 -9.59
N LEU A 519 6.46 -15.79 -9.30
CA LEU A 519 6.56 -16.31 -7.92
C LEU A 519 7.61 -15.52 -7.13
N ALA A 520 8.77 -15.24 -7.73
CA ALA A 520 9.77 -14.39 -7.09
C ALA A 520 9.24 -12.96 -6.84
N ASP A 521 8.56 -12.36 -7.83
CA ASP A 521 7.94 -11.03 -7.68
C ASP A 521 6.88 -11.01 -6.56
N ALA A 522 6.03 -12.04 -6.48
CA ALA A 522 4.99 -12.13 -5.46
C ALA A 522 5.58 -12.26 -4.04
N LEU A 523 6.67 -13.02 -3.87
CA LEU A 523 7.35 -13.17 -2.59
C LEU A 523 8.11 -11.91 -2.17
N GLU A 524 8.74 -11.21 -3.12
CA GLU A 524 9.38 -9.91 -2.84
C GLU A 524 8.35 -8.85 -2.46
N ALA A 525 7.22 -8.79 -3.17
CA ALA A 525 6.12 -7.89 -2.79
C ALA A 525 5.56 -8.21 -1.39
N HIS A 526 5.41 -9.49 -1.05
CA HIS A 526 4.98 -9.94 0.28
C HIS A 526 5.97 -9.50 1.36
N ARG A 527 7.26 -9.73 1.13
CA ARG A 527 8.34 -9.29 2.03
C ARG A 527 8.28 -7.78 2.25
N ASP A 528 8.26 -7.02 1.17
CA ASP A 528 8.33 -5.56 1.21
C ASP A 528 7.09 -4.96 1.91
N HIS A 529 5.91 -5.54 1.72
CA HIS A 529 4.69 -5.13 2.42
C HIS A 529 4.79 -5.30 3.95
N HIS A 530 5.36 -6.43 4.40
CA HIS A 530 5.47 -6.77 5.81
C HIS A 530 6.73 -6.19 6.50
N GLN A 531 7.63 -5.56 5.76
CA GLN A 531 8.74 -4.78 6.33
C GLN A 531 8.34 -3.38 6.82
N VAL A 532 7.09 -2.99 6.59
CA VAL A 532 6.59 -1.66 6.93
C VAL A 532 5.96 -1.65 8.33
N ALA A 533 6.30 -0.66 9.15
CA ALA A 533 5.69 -0.42 10.46
C ALA A 533 5.66 -1.68 11.36
N ASP A 534 4.52 -1.94 12.01
CA ASP A 534 4.27 -3.12 12.85
C ASP A 534 3.77 -4.35 12.06
N ARG A 535 3.72 -4.28 10.72
CA ARG A 535 3.20 -5.38 9.88
C ARG A 535 4.05 -6.63 9.96
N ALA A 536 5.31 -6.51 10.37
CA ALA A 536 6.21 -7.63 10.64
C ALA A 536 5.72 -8.52 11.80
N ASP A 537 4.95 -7.95 12.74
CA ASP A 537 4.39 -8.69 13.88
C ASP A 537 3.17 -9.52 13.49
N SER A 538 2.57 -9.23 12.33
CA SER A 538 1.44 -9.98 11.78
C SER A 538 1.82 -11.45 11.55
N PRO A 539 0.95 -12.43 11.87
CA PRO A 539 1.11 -13.82 11.42
C PRO A 539 1.42 -13.92 9.92
N ASP A 540 0.79 -13.06 9.12
CA ASP A 540 0.87 -13.10 7.66
C ASP A 540 2.27 -12.78 7.13
N ALA A 541 3.10 -12.06 7.91
CA ALA A 541 4.49 -11.75 7.57
C ALA A 541 5.37 -12.98 7.36
N THR A 542 4.96 -14.15 7.86
CA THR A 542 5.76 -15.38 7.79
C THR A 542 5.55 -16.16 6.50
N ILE A 543 4.33 -16.20 5.97
CA ILE A 543 3.89 -16.99 4.80
C ILE A 543 2.65 -16.33 4.20
N ASP A 544 2.69 -16.05 2.90
CA ASP A 544 1.49 -15.84 2.08
C ASP A 544 0.88 -17.21 1.73
N LEU A 545 -0.35 -17.44 2.21
CA LEU A 545 -1.05 -18.71 2.03
C LEU A 545 -1.45 -18.97 0.57
N ASN A 546 -1.81 -17.94 -0.19
CA ASN A 546 -2.18 -18.05 -1.58
C ASN A 546 -0.96 -18.34 -2.46
N VAL A 547 0.14 -17.61 -2.26
CA VAL A 547 1.39 -17.85 -3.02
C VAL A 547 1.89 -19.28 -2.78
N LEU A 548 1.92 -19.72 -1.52
CA LEU A 548 2.30 -21.10 -1.17
C LEU A 548 1.35 -22.13 -1.80
N ALA A 549 0.04 -21.88 -1.77
CA ALA A 549 -0.96 -22.77 -2.38
C ALA A 549 -0.77 -22.92 -3.89
N LEU A 550 -0.53 -21.81 -4.61
CA LEU A 550 -0.27 -21.84 -6.04
C LEU A 550 1.05 -22.55 -6.38
N ALA A 551 2.11 -22.35 -5.56
CA ALA A 551 3.39 -23.05 -5.73
C ALA A 551 3.26 -24.56 -5.51
N CYS A 552 2.58 -25.01 -4.44
CA CYS A 552 2.29 -26.42 -4.20
C CYS A 552 1.44 -27.03 -5.31
N HIS A 553 0.46 -26.28 -5.83
CA HIS A 553 -0.38 -26.74 -6.94
C HIS A 553 0.40 -26.87 -8.25
N ALA A 554 1.24 -25.89 -8.60
CA ALA A 554 2.15 -25.95 -9.74
C ALA A 554 3.08 -27.16 -9.64
N ARG A 555 3.67 -27.38 -8.46
CA ARG A 555 4.54 -28.51 -8.19
C ARG A 555 3.84 -29.86 -8.40
N ARG A 556 2.59 -29.98 -7.96
CA ARG A 556 1.75 -31.18 -8.16
C ARG A 556 1.37 -31.44 -9.61
N ARG A 557 1.33 -30.39 -10.43
CA ARG A 557 1.18 -30.50 -11.90
C ARG A 557 2.47 -30.93 -12.61
N GLY A 558 3.57 -31.08 -11.87
CA GLY A 558 4.86 -31.54 -12.40
C GLY A 558 5.84 -30.42 -12.73
N TRP A 559 5.53 -29.17 -12.41
CA TRP A 559 6.44 -28.04 -12.62
C TRP A 559 7.58 -28.05 -11.60
N ASP A 560 8.74 -27.54 -12.02
CA ASP A 560 9.86 -27.28 -11.13
C ASP A 560 9.74 -25.89 -10.50
N ILE A 561 9.88 -25.84 -9.16
CA ILE A 561 9.84 -24.59 -8.40
C ILE A 561 11.27 -24.14 -8.16
N ARG A 562 11.73 -23.23 -9.02
CA ARG A 562 13.09 -22.69 -9.08
C ARG A 562 13.22 -21.37 -8.32
N VAL A 563 12.50 -21.25 -7.20
CA VAL A 563 12.57 -20.12 -6.28
C VAL A 563 12.88 -20.66 -4.89
N GLU A 564 13.99 -20.22 -4.31
CA GLU A 564 14.43 -20.59 -2.97
C GLU A 564 14.02 -19.49 -1.98
N SER A 565 13.18 -19.84 -1.01
CA SER A 565 12.71 -18.86 -0.03
C SER A 565 12.20 -19.52 1.25
N PRO A 566 12.45 -18.95 2.45
CA PRO A 566 11.80 -19.38 3.69
C PRO A 566 10.26 -19.21 3.68
N TYR A 567 9.70 -18.44 2.74
CA TYR A 567 8.26 -18.36 2.50
C TYR A 567 7.69 -19.62 1.83
N LEU A 568 8.55 -20.46 1.24
CA LEU A 568 8.20 -21.69 0.54
C LEU A 568 8.89 -22.90 1.22
N PRO A 569 8.37 -23.41 2.35
CA PRO A 569 8.98 -24.52 3.07
C PRO A 569 9.23 -25.73 2.17
N GLN A 570 10.49 -26.16 2.07
CA GLN A 570 10.91 -27.18 1.11
C GLN A 570 10.16 -28.50 1.29
N ARG A 571 9.91 -28.92 2.54
CA ARG A 571 9.18 -30.16 2.82
C ARG A 571 7.73 -30.14 2.31
N LEU A 572 7.11 -28.96 2.20
CA LEU A 572 5.78 -28.84 1.59
C LEU A 572 5.85 -28.97 0.06
N LEU A 573 6.83 -28.33 -0.57
CA LEU A 573 7.03 -28.43 -2.02
C LEU A 573 7.37 -29.87 -2.44
N GLU A 574 8.22 -30.55 -1.68
CA GLU A 574 8.56 -31.96 -1.91
C GLU A 574 7.33 -32.87 -1.77
N ALA A 575 6.54 -32.69 -0.71
CA ALA A 575 5.31 -33.45 -0.49
C ALA A 575 4.23 -33.17 -1.57
N ALA A 576 4.29 -32.02 -2.22
CA ALA A 576 3.40 -31.65 -3.31
C ALA A 576 3.85 -32.19 -4.68
N GLY A 577 5.02 -32.82 -4.79
CA GLY A 577 5.50 -33.38 -6.07
C GLY A 577 4.59 -34.46 -6.65
N PRO A 578 4.65 -34.72 -7.97
CA PRO A 578 3.93 -35.82 -8.59
C PRO A 578 4.39 -37.16 -7.99
N VAL A 579 3.40 -38.00 -7.60
CA VAL A 579 3.61 -39.35 -7.06
C VAL A 579 4.01 -40.33 -8.16
#